data_AF-A0A8H6Z0C8-F1
#
_entry.id   AF-A0A8H6Z0C8-F1
#
_cell.length_a   1.000
_cell.length_b   1.000
_cell.length_c   1.000
_cell.angle_alpha   90.00
_cell.angle_beta   90.00
_cell.angle_gamma   90.00
#
_symmetry.space_group_name_H-M   'P 1'
#
loop_
_entity.id
_entity.type
_entity.pdbx_description
1 polymer ?
#
loop_
_entity_poly.entity_id
_entity_poly.type
_entity_poly.pdbx_seq_one_letter_code
_entity_poly.pdbx_strand_id
1 'polypeptide(L)'
;MAPQVFVGVALNEGFSQANKVNCAAIYNPGRIVYGTEDGVYLQEMKNDPVKVLTLNDVSQVDVLDDNQFLLVLSERQVLAFPLNALDPVNPNAGLKHAIHISTNTSFF
;
A
#
# COMPACT_ATOMS: atom_id res chain seq x y z
N MET A 1 6.25 30.23 23.87
CA MET A 1 6.57 28.84 23.53
C MET A 1 5.25 28.16 23.19
N ALA A 2 4.96 27.89 21.92
CA ALA A 2 3.69 27.26 21.53
C ALA A 2 3.71 25.78 21.93
N PRO A 3 2.63 25.23 22.52
CA PRO A 3 2.59 23.81 22.85
C PRO A 3 2.65 22.99 21.56
N GLN A 4 3.51 21.96 21.53
CA GLN A 4 3.49 20.96 20.46
C GLN A 4 2.18 20.16 20.62
N VAL A 5 1.24 20.38 19.70
CA VAL A 5 -0.08 19.73 19.72
C VAL A 5 -0.01 18.29 19.17
N PHE A 6 1.07 17.94 18.44
CA PHE A 6 1.29 16.60 17.90
C PHE A 6 2.75 16.19 18.02
N VAL A 7 2.98 14.93 18.40
CA VAL A 7 4.29 14.27 18.41
C VAL A 7 4.31 13.25 17.29
N GLY A 8 5.22 13.43 16.33
CA GLY A 8 5.47 12.43 15.30
C GLY A 8 6.31 11.28 15.87
N VAL A 9 5.90 10.04 15.58
CA VAL A 9 6.65 8.83 15.93
C VAL A 9 6.91 8.06 14.65
N ALA A 10 8.16 7.64 14.44
CA ALA A 10 8.50 6.77 13.33
C ALA A 10 7.81 5.41 13.50
N LEU A 11 7.06 4.98 12.50
CA LEU A 11 6.36 3.69 12.51
C LEU A 11 7.26 2.55 12.05
N ASN A 12 8.18 2.83 11.13
CA ASN A 12 9.19 1.91 10.63
C ASN A 12 10.34 2.70 9.97
N GLU A 13 11.56 2.18 10.05
CA GLU A 13 12.78 2.76 9.44
C GLU A 13 13.38 1.87 8.34
N GLY A 14 12.70 0.78 7.97
CA GLY A 14 13.14 -0.23 7.01
C GLY A 14 13.03 0.17 5.54
N PHE A 15 12.37 1.29 5.22
CA PHE A 15 12.35 1.85 3.87
C PHE A 15 13.63 2.67 3.60
N SER A 16 14.36 2.30 2.56
CA SER A 16 15.58 3.01 2.12
C SER A 16 15.27 4.11 1.10
N GLN A 17 16.23 4.99 0.79
CA GLN A 17 16.06 5.97 -0.31
C GLN A 17 15.73 5.31 -1.66
N ALA A 18 16.21 4.09 -1.89
CA ALA A 18 15.91 3.36 -3.13
C ALA A 18 14.48 2.79 -3.17
N ASN A 19 13.81 2.71 -2.01
CA ASN A 19 12.43 2.23 -1.88
C ASN A 19 11.62 3.18 -1.00
N LYS A 20 11.45 4.41 -1.48
CA LYS A 20 10.71 5.45 -0.76
C LYS A 20 9.21 5.12 -0.75
N VAL A 21 8.57 5.39 0.38
CA VAL A 21 7.10 5.36 0.51
C VAL A 21 6.50 6.58 -0.20
N ASN A 22 5.62 6.31 -1.17
CA ASN A 22 4.88 7.32 -1.94
C ASN A 22 3.52 7.61 -1.32
N CYS A 23 2.83 6.57 -0.86
CA CYS A 23 1.51 6.67 -0.23
C CYS A 23 1.33 5.59 0.84
N ALA A 24 0.36 5.77 1.73
CA ALA A 24 0.00 4.79 2.74
C ALA A 24 -1.48 4.87 3.11
N ALA A 25 -2.06 3.74 3.48
CA ALA A 25 -3.42 3.64 4.01
C ALA A 25 -3.44 2.70 5.23
N ILE A 26 -4.30 3.02 6.20
CA ILE A 26 -4.55 2.13 7.33
C ILE A 26 -5.54 1.07 6.85
N TYR A 27 -5.12 -0.19 6.89
CA TYR A 27 -5.99 -1.34 6.58
C TYR A 27 -6.81 -1.75 7.81
N ASN A 28 -6.18 -1.77 8.98
CA ASN A 28 -6.83 -2.20 10.22
C ASN A 28 -6.05 -1.61 11.39
N PRO A 29 -6.59 -1.66 12.62
CA PRO A 29 -5.80 -1.31 13.80
C PRO A 29 -4.47 -2.09 13.81
N GLY A 30 -3.37 -1.36 13.65
CA GLY A 30 -2.03 -1.94 13.59
C GLY A 30 -1.62 -2.53 12.23
N ARG A 31 -2.39 -2.39 11.16
CA ARG A 31 -1.98 -2.80 9.81
C ARG A 31 -1.96 -1.62 8.85
N ILE A 32 -0.84 -1.44 8.16
CA ILE A 32 -0.63 -0.34 7.23
C ILE A 32 -0.19 -0.90 5.90
N VAL A 33 -0.79 -0.38 4.83
CA VAL A 33 -0.40 -0.64 3.46
C VAL A 33 0.41 0.54 2.95
N TYR A 34 1.54 0.27 2.32
CA TYR A 34 2.43 1.29 1.74
C TYR A 34 2.53 1.06 0.23
N GLY A 35 2.36 2.12 -0.55
CA GLY A 35 2.73 2.13 -1.97
C GLY A 35 4.11 2.74 -2.16
N THR A 36 4.94 2.09 -2.98
CA THR A 36 6.30 2.51 -3.32
C THR A 36 6.49 2.51 -4.85
N GLU A 37 7.70 2.85 -5.31
CA GLU A 37 8.06 2.76 -6.73
C GLU A 37 7.98 1.33 -7.29
N ASP A 38 8.16 0.31 -6.45
CA ASP A 38 8.36 -1.09 -6.86
C ASP A 38 7.32 -2.08 -6.29
N GLY A 39 6.28 -1.56 -5.63
CA GLY A 39 5.14 -2.37 -5.26
C GLY A 39 4.31 -1.84 -4.10
N VAL A 40 3.51 -2.76 -3.57
CA VAL A 40 2.72 -2.55 -2.35
C VAL A 40 3.28 -3.43 -1.24
N TYR A 41 3.48 -2.82 -0.08
CA TYR A 41 3.97 -3.46 1.14
C TYR A 41 2.89 -3.46 2.22
N LEU A 42 2.81 -4.55 2.98
CA LEU A 42 1.96 -4.68 4.15
C LEU A 42 2.85 -4.72 5.39
N GLN A 43 2.58 -3.84 6.34
CA GLN A 43 3.13 -3.93 7.69
C GLN A 43 2.06 -4.39 8.65
N GLU A 44 2.39 -5.40 9.44
CA GLU A 44 1.60 -5.83 10.58
C GLU A 44 2.28 -5.41 11.88
N MET A 45 1.57 -4.68 12.72
CA MET A 45 2.01 -4.16 14.00
C MET A 45 3.32 -3.36 13.85
N LYS A 46 4.36 -3.77 14.59
CA LYS A 46 5.70 -3.16 14.56
C LYS A 46 6.70 -4.01 13.77
N ASN A 47 6.22 -4.97 12.99
CA ASN A 47 7.09 -5.80 12.16
C ASN A 47 7.56 -5.00 10.94
N ASP A 48 8.58 -5.50 10.26
CA ASP A 48 9.02 -4.90 9.01
C ASP A 48 7.97 -5.08 7.90
N PRO A 49 7.75 -4.06 7.05
CA PRO A 49 6.87 -4.16 5.90
C PRO A 49 7.30 -5.27 4.95
N VAL A 50 6.36 -6.08 4.49
CA VAL A 50 6.60 -7.18 3.52
C VAL A 50 5.91 -6.84 2.21
N LYS A 51 6.60 -7.01 1.08
CA LYS A 51 6.01 -6.79 -0.24
C LYS A 51 4.92 -7.83 -0.49
N VAL A 52 3.74 -7.39 -0.91
CA VAL A 52 2.58 -8.26 -1.21
C VAL A 52 2.08 -8.11 -2.65
N LEU A 53 2.45 -7.03 -3.34
CA LEU A 53 2.24 -6.85 -4.79
C LEU A 53 3.49 -6.27 -5.44
N THR A 54 3.89 -6.83 -6.58
CA THR A 54 4.85 -6.19 -7.50
C THR A 54 4.10 -5.33 -8.50
N LEU A 55 4.21 -4.01 -8.37
CA LEU A 55 3.61 -3.01 -9.25
C LEU A 55 4.59 -1.84 -9.36
N ASN A 56 4.62 -1.18 -10.51
CA ASN A 56 5.46 0.00 -10.68
C ASN A 56 4.68 1.27 -10.35
N ASP A 57 5.37 2.33 -9.93
CA ASP A 57 4.81 3.68 -9.82
C ASP A 57 3.49 3.70 -9.00
N VAL A 58 3.53 3.07 -7.81
CA VAL A 58 2.37 3.08 -6.92
C VAL A 58 2.27 4.45 -6.27
N SER A 59 1.25 5.20 -6.68
CA SER A 59 1.06 6.61 -6.31
C SER A 59 -0.08 6.81 -5.31
N GLN A 60 -1.02 5.88 -5.24
CA GLN A 60 -2.12 5.92 -4.28
C GLN A 60 -2.57 4.50 -3.91
N VAL A 61 -2.91 4.30 -2.64
CA VAL A 61 -3.53 3.06 -2.12
C VAL A 61 -4.69 3.43 -1.21
N ASP A 62 -5.72 2.59 -1.20
CA ASP A 62 -6.80 2.66 -0.23
C ASP A 62 -7.36 1.26 0.04
N VAL A 63 -7.96 1.03 1.22
CA VAL A 63 -8.49 -0.27 1.60
C VAL A 63 -9.98 -0.17 1.89
N LEU A 64 -10.77 -0.93 1.12
CA LEU A 64 -12.20 -1.10 1.33
C LEU A 64 -12.41 -2.30 2.25
N ASP A 65 -12.31 -2.08 3.56
CA ASP A 65 -12.34 -3.13 4.59
C ASP A 65 -13.61 -3.98 4.53
N ASP A 66 -14.78 -3.34 4.46
CA ASP A 66 -16.07 -4.04 4.40
C ASP A 66 -16.24 -4.91 3.15
N ASN A 67 -15.58 -4.54 2.06
CA ASN A 67 -15.64 -5.25 0.78
C ASN A 67 -14.44 -6.18 0.55
N GLN A 68 -13.44 -6.17 1.44
CA GLN A 68 -12.21 -6.95 1.35
C GLN A 68 -11.38 -6.68 0.08
N PHE A 69 -11.30 -5.41 -0.35
CA PHE A 69 -10.49 -5.00 -1.50
C PHE A 69 -9.40 -3.99 -1.13
N LEU A 70 -8.23 -4.17 -1.72
CA LEU A 70 -7.19 -3.15 -1.83
C LEU A 70 -7.35 -2.45 -3.19
N LEU A 71 -7.46 -1.13 -3.17
CA LEU A 71 -7.38 -0.28 -4.36
C LEU A 71 -5.95 0.25 -4.53
N VAL A 72 -5.45 0.23 -5.76
CA VAL A 72 -4.09 0.68 -6.08
C VAL A 72 -4.11 1.54 -7.35
N LEU A 73 -3.54 2.74 -7.29
CA LEU A 73 -3.19 3.55 -8.46
C LEU A 73 -1.74 3.24 -8.83
N SER A 74 -1.54 2.59 -9.97
CA SER A 74 -0.23 2.23 -10.50
C SER A 74 -0.20 2.56 -12.00
N GLU A 75 0.83 3.29 -12.45
CA GLU A 75 0.99 3.67 -13.87
C GLU A 75 -0.28 4.30 -14.49
N ARG A 76 -0.99 5.16 -13.72
CA ARG A 76 -2.29 5.78 -14.09
C ARG A 76 -3.46 4.81 -14.27
N GLN A 77 -3.34 3.58 -13.78
CA GLN A 77 -4.42 2.59 -13.75
C GLN A 77 -4.91 2.39 -12.31
N VAL A 78 -6.24 2.37 -12.15
CA VAL A 78 -6.86 1.97 -10.89
C VAL A 78 -7.15 0.48 -10.96
N LEU A 79 -6.51 -0.26 -10.07
CA LEU A 79 -6.63 -1.71 -9.93
C LEU A 79 -7.27 -2.02 -8.57
N ALA A 80 -8.15 -3.01 -8.54
CA ALA A 80 -8.62 -3.62 -7.30
C ALA A 80 -8.09 -5.03 -7.16
N PHE A 81 -7.68 -5.37 -5.94
CA PHE A 81 -7.19 -6.69 -5.55
C PHE A 81 -7.98 -7.21 -4.36
N PRO A 82 -8.53 -8.42 -4.41
CA PRO A 82 -9.05 -9.07 -3.22
C PRO A 82 -7.94 -9.22 -2.17
N LEU A 83 -8.19 -8.81 -0.93
CA LEU A 83 -7.18 -8.85 0.13
C LEU A 83 -6.67 -10.27 0.42
N ASN A 84 -7.52 -11.28 0.23
CA ASN A 84 -7.15 -12.70 0.38
C ASN A 84 -6.30 -13.25 -0.77
N ALA A 85 -6.13 -12.51 -1.87
CA ALA A 85 -5.26 -12.87 -2.99
C ALA A 85 -3.84 -12.32 -2.83
N LEU A 86 -3.60 -11.50 -1.80
CA LEU A 86 -2.29 -10.96 -1.48
C LEU A 86 -1.45 -12.02 -0.77
N ASP A 87 -0.24 -12.26 -1.28
CA ASP A 87 0.66 -13.29 -0.76
C ASP A 87 2.05 -12.69 -0.46
N PRO A 88 2.47 -12.61 0.81
CA PRO A 88 3.79 -12.10 1.19
C PRO A 88 4.95 -13.00 0.75
N VAL A 89 4.69 -14.27 0.41
CA VAL A 89 5.69 -15.21 -0.11
C VAL A 89 5.85 -15.05 -1.62
N ASN A 90 4.76 -14.72 -2.32
CA ASN A 90 4.75 -14.52 -3.76
C ASN A 90 4.01 -13.23 -4.14
N PRO A 91 4.71 -12.09 -4.19
CA PRO A 91 4.12 -10.78 -4.52
C PRO A 91 3.50 -10.68 -5.93
N ASN A 92 3.70 -11.68 -6.78
CA ASN A 92 3.08 -11.73 -8.11
C ASN A 92 1.77 -12.55 -8.13
N ALA A 93 1.42 -13.23 -7.03
CA ALA A 93 0.22 -14.06 -6.95
C ALA A 93 -1.06 -13.22 -7.13
N GLY A 94 -1.12 -12.05 -6.47
CA GLY A 94 -2.27 -11.14 -6.53
C GLY A 94 -2.56 -10.58 -7.92
N LEU A 95 -1.56 -10.50 -8.80
CA LEU A 95 -1.72 -10.00 -10.18
C LEU A 95 -2.71 -10.83 -11.00
N LYS A 96 -2.84 -12.13 -10.71
CA LYS A 96 -3.83 -13.01 -11.37
C LYS A 96 -5.28 -12.67 -11.02
N HIS A 97 -5.47 -11.92 -9.94
CA HIS A 97 -6.77 -11.54 -9.41
C HIS A 97 -7.04 -10.03 -9.57
N ALA A 98 -6.19 -9.33 -10.34
CA ALA A 98 -6.35 -7.90 -10.59
C ALA A 98 -7.64 -7.61 -11.36
N ILE A 99 -8.42 -6.67 -10.84
CA ILE A 99 -9.60 -6.12 -11.51
C ILE A 99 -9.24 -4.72 -11.98
N HIS A 100 -9.24 -4.50 -13.30
CA HIS A 100 -9.00 -3.19 -13.89
C HIS A 100 -10.28 -2.34 -13.78
N ILE A 101 -10.22 -1.24 -13.02
CA ILE A 101 -11.35 -0.33 -12.81
C ILE A 101 -11.31 0.82 -13.81
N SER A 102 -10.16 1.47 -13.95
CA SER A 102 -10.01 2.66 -14.78
C SER A 102 -8.58 2.81 -15.30
N THR A 103 -8.43 3.53 -16.41
CA THR A 103 -7.14 3.93 -16.98
C THR A 103 -7.08 5.46 -17.12
N ASN A 104 -5.88 6.00 -17.33
CA ASN A 104 -5.64 7.45 -17.43
C ASN A 104 -6.20 8.24 -16.23
N THR A 105 -6.05 7.68 -15.02
CA THR A 105 -6.51 8.27 -13.76
C THR A 105 -5.34 8.94 -13.05
N SER A 106 -5.57 10.12 -12.47
CA SER A 106 -4.53 10.90 -11.75
C SER A 106 -4.63 10.80 -10.22
N PHE A 107 -5.82 10.50 -9.69
CA PHE A 107 -6.09 10.24 -8.28
C PHE A 107 -7.45 9.54 -8.17
N PHE A 108 -7.74 8.90 -7.03
CA PHE A 108 -9.08 8.43 -6.67
C PHE A 108 -9.41 8.68 -5.20
#